data_AF-A0A6L3VBN3-F1
#
_entry.id   AF-A0A6L3VBN3-F1
#
_cell.length_a   1.000
_cell.length_b   1.000
_cell.length_c   1.000
_cell.angle_alpha   90.00
_cell.angle_beta   90.00
_cell.angle_gamma   90.00
#
_symmetry.space_group_name_H-M   'P 1'
#
loop_
_entity.id
_entity.type
_entity.pdbx_description
1 polymer ?
#
loop_
_entity_poly.entity_id
_entity_poly.type
_entity_poly.pdbx_seq_one_letter_code
_entity_poly.pdbx_strand_id
1 'polypeptide(L)'
;MSTAVMVVIALIIIAAVAAVAFLAARQARTQRLRRRFGPEYDRAVEQHGGRAAAERELLGRERRHKELELRDLDPRRREQYREQWVAVQERFVDAPRSAVEQADGLVTVVMGERGYPTSGFEEKAEHLSVEHGRTLEHYRRGHDIGGRA
;
A
#
# COMPACT_ATOMS: atom_id res chain seq x y z
N MET A 1 39.52 -29.72 28.44
CA MET A 1 39.15 -28.94 27.24
C MET A 1 40.03 -27.71 27.20
N SER A 2 40.78 -27.48 26.12
CA SER A 2 41.64 -26.30 26.00
C SER A 2 40.81 -25.02 25.94
N THR A 3 41.30 -23.94 26.54
CA THR A 3 40.68 -22.60 26.51
C THR A 3 40.39 -22.16 25.07
N ALA A 4 41.30 -22.47 24.14
CA ALA A 4 41.11 -22.27 22.71
C ALA A 4 39.86 -22.94 22.14
N VAL A 5 39.56 -24.18 22.55
CA VAL A 5 38.35 -24.90 22.11
C VAL A 5 37.09 -24.22 22.66
N MET A 6 37.09 -23.78 23.92
CA MET A 6 35.95 -23.04 24.49
C MET A 6 35.70 -21.72 23.78
N VAL A 7 36.76 -20.98 23.43
CA VAL A 7 36.64 -19.71 22.70
C VAL A 7 36.04 -19.92 21.31
N VAL A 8 36.49 -20.95 20.58
CA VAL A 8 35.93 -21.29 19.26
C VAL A 8 34.46 -21.66 19.36
N ILE A 9 34.08 -22.47 20.35
CA ILE A 9 32.67 -22.85 20.59
C ILE A 9 31.83 -21.60 20.89
N ALA A 10 32.31 -20.69 21.74
CA ALA A 10 31.61 -19.46 22.07
C ALA A 10 31.37 -18.57 20.83
N LEU A 11 32.37 -18.42 19.96
CA LEU A 11 32.25 -17.65 18.71
C LEU A 11 31.22 -18.26 17.75
N ILE A 12 31.20 -19.59 17.62
CA ILE A 12 30.23 -20.29 16.78
C ILE A 12 28.81 -20.09 17.31
N ILE A 13 28.61 -20.16 18.63
CA ILE A 13 27.30 -19.91 19.26
C ILE A 13 26.84 -18.48 18.98
N ILE A 14 27.71 -17.49 19.15
CA ILE A 14 27.39 -16.08 18.86
C ILE A 14 27.01 -15.89 17.39
N ALA A 15 27.78 -16.46 16.47
CA ALA A 15 27.49 -16.38 15.04
C ALA A 15 26.15 -17.05 14.68
N ALA A 16 25.86 -18.22 15.27
CA ALA A 16 24.59 -18.92 15.07
C ALA A 16 23.40 -18.11 15.59
N VAL A 17 23.49 -17.55 16.80
CA VAL A 17 22.45 -16.69 17.38
C VAL A 17 22.21 -15.45 16.52
N ALA A 18 23.28 -14.79 16.06
CA ALA A 18 23.16 -13.65 15.16
C ALA A 18 22.49 -14.00 13.84
N ALA A 19 22.82 -15.16 13.24
CA ALA A 19 22.20 -15.63 12.02
C ALA A 19 20.70 -15.91 12.20
N VAL A 20 20.31 -16.59 13.28
CA VAL A 20 18.90 -16.86 13.60
C VAL A 20 18.13 -15.56 13.82
N ALA A 21 18.68 -14.63 14.59
CA ALA A 21 18.07 -13.32 14.83
C ALA A 21 17.87 -12.54 13.53
N PHE A 22 18.87 -12.53 12.64
CA PHE A 22 18.78 -11.88 11.34
C PHE A 22 17.68 -12.48 10.46
N LEU A 23 17.60 -13.81 10.38
CA LEU A 23 16.58 -14.52 9.60
C LEU A 23 15.17 -14.25 10.15
N ALA A 24 15.01 -14.30 11.47
CA ALA A 24 13.74 -14.01 12.14
C ALA A 24 13.28 -12.57 11.88
N ALA A 25 14.18 -11.59 12.01
CA ALA A 25 13.90 -10.19 11.74
C ALA A 25 13.50 -9.96 10.28
N ARG A 26 14.21 -10.60 9.34
CA ARG A 26 13.89 -10.54 7.91
C ARG A 26 12.50 -11.10 7.62
N GLN A 27 12.19 -12.27 8.16
CA GLN A 27 10.88 -12.92 7.97
C GLN A 27 9.75 -12.08 8.57
N ALA A 28 9.93 -11.52 9.77
CA ALA A 28 8.95 -10.64 10.41
C ALA A 28 8.67 -9.39 9.56
N ARG A 29 9.72 -8.79 8.98
CA ARG A 29 9.57 -7.65 8.05
C ARG A 29 8.76 -8.02 6.82
N THR A 30 9.09 -9.12 6.15
CA THR A 30 8.34 -9.60 4.97
C THR A 30 6.88 -9.84 5.30
N GLN A 31 6.59 -10.49 6.43
CA GLN A 31 5.21 -10.74 6.87
C GLN A 31 4.46 -9.44 7.17
N ARG A 32 5.11 -8.45 7.80
CA ARG A 32 4.49 -7.13 8.05
C ARG A 32 4.09 -6.44 6.73
N LEU A 33 5.00 -6.42 5.75
CA LEU A 33 4.75 -5.80 4.46
C LEU A 33 3.61 -6.52 3.71
N ARG A 34 3.64 -7.86 3.66
CA ARG A 34 2.55 -8.65 3.06
C ARG A 34 1.20 -8.42 3.74
N ARG A 35 1.16 -8.34 5.07
CA ARG A 35 -0.09 -8.07 5.80
C ARG A 35 -0.65 -6.68 5.52
N ARG A 36 0.22 -5.67 5.41
CA ARG A 36 -0.19 -4.28 5.16
C ARG A 36 -0.60 -4.04 3.71
N PHE A 37 0.26 -4.41 2.76
CA PHE A 37 0.06 -4.15 1.34
C PHE A 37 -0.86 -5.18 0.67
N GLY A 38 -0.94 -6.40 1.22
CA GLY A 38 -1.79 -7.46 0.66
C GLY A 38 -1.40 -7.76 -0.80
N PRO A 39 -2.35 -7.74 -1.75
CA PRO A 39 -2.08 -7.94 -3.18
C PRO A 39 -1.03 -6.99 -3.78
N GLU A 40 -0.89 -5.77 -3.23
CA GLU A 40 0.14 -4.82 -3.69
C GLU A 40 1.57 -5.30 -3.41
N TYR A 41 1.75 -6.20 -2.43
CA TYR A 41 3.06 -6.83 -2.21
C TYR A 41 3.44 -7.71 -3.41
N ASP A 42 2.52 -8.57 -3.84
CA ASP A 42 2.79 -9.51 -4.93
C ASP A 42 2.98 -8.75 -6.25
N ARG A 43 2.18 -7.71 -6.50
CA ARG A 43 2.39 -6.80 -7.65
C ARG A 43 3.77 -6.13 -7.62
N ALA A 44 4.20 -5.62 -6.46
CA ALA A 44 5.52 -4.99 -6.36
C ALA A 44 6.65 -6.00 -6.62
N VAL A 45 6.49 -7.26 -6.20
CA VAL A 45 7.46 -8.33 -6.50
C VAL A 45 7.55 -8.60 -7.99
N GLU A 46 6.42 -8.68 -8.68
CA GLU A 46 6.34 -8.85 -10.14
C GLU A 46 6.97 -7.67 -10.87
N GLN A 47 6.61 -6.44 -10.48
CA GLN A 47 7.07 -5.20 -11.13
C GLN A 47 8.56 -4.94 -10.94
N HIS A 48 9.13 -5.25 -9.78
CA HIS A 48 10.53 -4.96 -9.45
C HIS A 48 11.47 -6.17 -9.58
N GLY A 49 10.99 -7.30 -10.10
CA GLY A 49 11.83 -8.46 -10.41
C GLY A 49 12.42 -9.18 -9.19
N GLY A 50 11.83 -8.99 -8.00
CA GLY A 50 12.26 -9.72 -6.81
C GLY A 50 11.89 -9.09 -5.47
N ARG A 51 11.86 -9.94 -4.43
CA ARG A 51 11.44 -9.56 -3.07
C ARG A 51 12.27 -8.41 -2.47
N ALA A 52 13.59 -8.42 -2.68
CA ALA A 52 14.46 -7.40 -2.09
C ALA A 52 14.20 -6.00 -2.67
N ALA A 53 13.96 -5.90 -3.99
CA ALA A 53 13.66 -4.63 -4.64
C ALA A 53 12.25 -4.15 -4.26
N ALA A 54 11.25 -5.04 -4.32
CA ALA A 54 9.88 -4.74 -3.91
C ALA A 54 9.79 -4.26 -2.46
N GLU A 55 10.41 -4.96 -1.51
CA GLU A 55 10.38 -4.56 -0.10
C GLU A 55 11.14 -3.26 0.19
N ARG A 56 12.07 -2.85 -0.67
CA ARG A 56 12.69 -1.52 -0.57
C ARG A 56 11.73 -0.44 -1.05
N GLU A 57 11.07 -0.66 -2.18
CA GLU A 57 10.08 0.28 -2.72
C GLU A 57 8.89 0.46 -1.78
N LEU A 58 8.30 -0.63 -1.28
CA LEU A 58 7.17 -0.57 -0.35
C LEU A 58 7.52 0.16 0.96
N LEU A 59 8.76 0.00 1.45
CA LEU A 59 9.24 0.82 2.57
C LEU A 59 9.41 2.29 2.19
N GLY A 60 9.84 2.57 0.96
CA GLY A 60 9.89 3.94 0.42
C GLY A 60 8.51 4.59 0.44
N ARG A 61 7.48 3.87 -0.03
CA ARG A 61 6.08 4.31 0.02
C ARG A 61 5.62 4.57 1.45
N GLU A 62 5.91 3.67 2.40
CA GLU A 62 5.60 3.89 3.82
C GLU A 62 6.27 5.16 4.37
N ARG A 63 7.48 5.51 3.92
CA ARG A 63 8.18 6.73 4.34
C ARG A 63 7.52 7.98 3.76
N ARG A 64 7.33 8.01 2.43
CA ARG A 64 6.65 9.13 1.73
C ARG A 64 5.23 9.36 2.28
N HIS A 65 4.50 8.29 2.58
CA HIS A 65 3.16 8.38 3.18
C HIS A 65 3.17 8.98 4.58
N LYS A 66 4.19 8.70 5.40
CA LYS A 66 4.31 9.28 6.75
C LYS A 66 4.62 10.78 6.74
N GLU A 67 5.15 11.29 5.63
CA GLU A 67 5.42 12.71 5.44
C GLU A 67 4.15 13.47 5.03
N LEU A 68 3.06 12.77 4.68
CA LEU A 68 1.78 13.40 4.36
C LEU A 68 1.07 13.89 5.63
N GLU A 69 0.61 15.13 5.58
CA GLU A 69 -0.28 15.70 6.59
C GLU A 69 -1.74 15.29 6.30
N LEU A 70 -2.06 14.03 6.61
CA LEU A 70 -3.40 13.52 6.41
C LEU A 70 -4.37 14.06 7.46
N ARG A 71 -5.52 14.54 7.01
CA ARG A 71 -6.61 15.05 7.87
C ARG A 71 -7.86 14.21 7.74
N ASP A 72 -8.63 14.21 8.82
CA ASP A 72 -9.98 13.67 8.79
C ASP A 72 -10.92 14.62 8.05
N LEU A 73 -11.86 14.04 7.31
CA LEU A 73 -12.91 14.82 6.66
C LEU A 73 -13.86 15.37 7.72
N ASP A 74 -14.24 16.63 7.54
CA ASP A 74 -15.35 17.25 8.27
C ASP A 74 -16.60 16.34 8.18
N PRO A 75 -17.30 16.11 9.30
CA PRO A 75 -18.45 15.19 9.31
C PRO A 75 -19.54 15.56 8.29
N ARG A 76 -19.78 16.84 8.02
CA ARG A 76 -20.78 17.26 7.02
C ARG A 76 -20.29 16.97 5.61
N ARG A 77 -19.01 17.24 5.31
CA ARG A 77 -18.38 16.87 4.03
C ARG A 77 -18.44 15.36 3.79
N ARG A 78 -18.16 14.57 4.83
CA ARG A 78 -18.25 13.10 4.76
C ARG A 78 -19.64 12.62 4.38
N GLU A 79 -20.70 13.21 4.96
CA GLU A 79 -22.08 12.85 4.60
C GLU A 79 -22.42 13.26 3.17
N GLN A 80 -22.04 14.47 2.76
CA GLN A 80 -22.22 14.93 1.37
C GLN A 80 -21.52 14.00 0.36
N TYR A 81 -20.34 13.49 0.68
CA TYR A 81 -19.65 12.53 -0.18
C TYR A 81 -20.30 11.15 -0.18
N ARG A 82 -20.93 10.71 0.93
CA ARG A 82 -21.74 9.49 0.94
C ARG A 82 -22.95 9.63 0.03
N GLU A 83 -23.68 10.74 0.11
CA GLU A 83 -24.85 10.99 -0.75
C GLU A 83 -24.45 11.01 -2.23
N GLN A 84 -23.36 11.70 -2.57
CA GLN A 84 -22.81 11.69 -3.94
C GLN A 84 -22.40 10.30 -4.38
N TRP A 85 -21.76 9.52 -3.51
CA TRP A 85 -21.38 8.14 -3.82
C TRP A 85 -22.60 7.26 -4.12
N VAL A 86 -23.67 7.35 -3.33
CA VAL A 86 -24.93 6.63 -3.57
C VAL A 86 -25.52 7.03 -4.93
N ALA A 87 -25.59 8.32 -5.23
CA ALA A 87 -26.13 8.81 -6.51
C ALA A 87 -25.29 8.36 -7.74
N VAL A 88 -23.99 8.14 -7.56
CA VAL A 88 -23.13 7.55 -8.60
C VAL A 88 -23.42 6.06 -8.77
N GLN A 89 -23.61 5.32 -7.68
CA GLN A 89 -23.95 3.89 -7.72
C GLN A 89 -25.30 3.63 -8.37
N GLU A 90 -26.32 4.44 -8.08
CA GLU A 90 -27.64 4.32 -8.71
C GLU A 90 -27.56 4.49 -10.23
N ARG A 91 -26.76 5.47 -10.69
CA ARG A 91 -26.53 5.72 -12.12
C ARG A 91 -25.75 4.63 -12.84
N PHE A 92 -25.04 3.77 -12.12
CA PHE A 92 -24.25 2.71 -12.73
C PHE A 92 -25.12 1.70 -13.51
N VAL A 93 -26.36 1.50 -13.09
CA VAL A 93 -27.30 0.58 -13.76
C VAL A 93 -27.60 1.04 -15.19
N ASP A 94 -27.84 2.34 -15.36
CA ASP A 94 -28.24 2.93 -16.65
C ASP A 94 -27.03 3.41 -17.48
N ALA A 95 -26.00 3.93 -16.81
CA ALA A 95 -24.86 4.60 -17.43
C ALA A 95 -23.53 4.18 -16.75
N PRO A 96 -23.11 2.91 -16.88
CA PRO A 96 -21.97 2.35 -16.14
C PRO A 96 -20.66 3.10 -16.39
N ARG A 97 -20.38 3.49 -17.64
CA ARG A 97 -19.15 4.22 -18.00
C ARG A 97 -19.08 5.58 -17.30
N SER A 98 -20.12 6.40 -17.45
CA SER A 98 -20.16 7.72 -16.82
C SER A 98 -20.17 7.64 -15.30
N ALA A 99 -20.80 6.60 -14.72
CA ALA A 99 -20.77 6.38 -13.28
C ALA A 99 -19.35 6.06 -12.76
N VAL A 100 -18.58 5.24 -13.48
CA VAL A 100 -17.18 4.93 -13.09
C VAL A 100 -16.29 6.18 -13.19
N GLU A 101 -16.44 6.99 -14.24
CA GLU A 101 -15.72 8.26 -14.39
C GLU A 101 -16.04 9.24 -13.24
N GLN A 102 -17.32 9.36 -12.88
CA GLN A 102 -17.76 10.18 -11.74
C GLN A 102 -17.24 9.63 -10.40
N ALA A 103 -17.20 8.31 -10.23
CA ALA A 103 -16.64 7.68 -9.04
C ALA A 103 -15.14 7.98 -8.88
N ASP A 104 -14.36 7.89 -9.96
CA ASP A 104 -12.92 8.23 -9.93
C ASP A 104 -12.69 9.72 -9.61
N GLY A 105 -13.52 10.60 -10.18
CA GLY A 105 -13.52 12.02 -9.84
C GLY A 105 -13.81 12.27 -8.36
N LEU A 106 -14.85 11.63 -7.81
CA LEU A 106 -15.23 11.75 -6.40
C LEU A 106 -14.12 11.23 -5.46
N VAL A 107 -13.49 10.10 -5.79
CA VAL A 107 -12.31 9.60 -5.05
C VAL A 107 -11.18 10.62 -5.07
N THR A 108 -10.88 11.21 -6.23
CA THR A 108 -9.82 12.22 -6.37
C THR A 108 -10.08 13.47 -5.53
N VAL A 109 -11.32 13.95 -5.49
CA VAL A 109 -11.73 15.08 -4.63
C VAL A 109 -11.54 14.74 -3.15
N VAL A 110 -12.02 13.57 -2.72
CA VAL A 110 -11.90 13.10 -1.33
C VAL A 110 -10.42 12.96 -0.93
N MET A 111 -9.59 12.41 -1.82
CA MET A 111 -8.15 12.29 -1.61
C MET A 111 -7.50 13.66 -1.37
N GLY A 112 -7.78 14.64 -2.23
CA GLY A 112 -7.25 15.99 -2.08
C GLY A 112 -7.70 16.67 -0.78
N GLU A 113 -8.98 16.53 -0.41
CA GLU A 113 -9.47 17.04 0.88
C GLU A 113 -8.76 16.36 2.06
N ARG A 114 -8.45 15.07 1.98
CA ARG A 114 -7.70 14.37 3.03
C ARG A 114 -6.21 14.69 3.07
N GLY A 115 -5.68 15.41 2.07
CA GLY A 115 -4.26 15.80 2.00
C GLY A 115 -3.38 14.83 1.20
N TYR A 116 -3.98 13.93 0.42
CA TYR A 116 -3.23 13.08 -0.50
C TYR A 116 -2.79 13.86 -1.76
N PRO A 117 -1.62 13.54 -2.34
CA PRO A 117 -1.26 14.01 -3.67
C PRO A 117 -2.28 13.50 -4.70
N THR A 118 -2.61 14.35 -5.66
CA THR A 118 -3.60 14.04 -6.72
C THR A 118 -3.01 14.15 -8.13
N SER A 119 -1.69 14.31 -8.24
CA SER A 119 -0.93 14.39 -9.50
C SER A 119 -0.83 13.03 -10.19
N GLY A 120 -1.90 12.67 -10.91
CA GLY A 120 -1.94 11.47 -11.73
C GLY A 120 -2.24 10.19 -10.95
N PHE A 121 -2.58 9.14 -11.70
CA PHE A 121 -3.09 7.89 -11.12
C PHE A 121 -2.03 7.11 -10.34
N GLU A 122 -0.82 6.99 -10.87
CA GLU A 122 0.18 6.12 -10.24
C GLU A 122 0.62 6.67 -8.88
N GLU A 123 0.83 8.00 -8.76
CA GLU A 123 1.15 8.63 -7.47
C GLU A 123 0.02 8.43 -6.45
N LYS A 124 -1.25 8.63 -6.86
CA LYS A 124 -2.42 8.32 -6.04
C LYS A 124 -2.39 6.86 -5.56
N ALA A 125 -2.14 5.92 -6.47
CA ALA A 125 -2.11 4.50 -6.16
C ALA A 125 -0.97 4.14 -5.20
N GLU A 126 0.21 4.76 -5.32
CA GLU A 126 1.33 4.54 -4.40
C GLU A 126 0.97 4.91 -2.96
N HIS A 127 0.39 6.09 -2.75
CA HIS A 127 0.01 6.55 -1.42
C HIS A 127 -1.16 5.73 -0.85
N LEU A 128 -2.20 5.48 -1.65
CA LEU A 128 -3.32 4.63 -1.23
C LEU A 128 -2.87 3.20 -0.89
N SER A 129 -1.83 2.66 -1.54
CA SER A 129 -1.38 1.28 -1.30
C SER A 129 -0.95 1.02 0.15
N VAL A 130 -0.54 2.05 0.88
CA VAL A 130 -0.04 1.94 2.26
C VAL A 130 -1.15 1.62 3.26
N GLU A 131 -2.32 2.25 3.13
CA GLU A 131 -3.48 2.06 4.04
C GLU A 131 -4.63 1.27 3.40
N HIS A 132 -4.71 1.27 2.07
CA HIS A 132 -5.84 0.77 1.29
C HIS A 132 -5.43 -0.27 0.24
N GLY A 133 -4.28 -0.94 0.41
CA GLY A 133 -3.75 -1.89 -0.58
C GLY A 133 -4.70 -3.02 -0.98
N ARG A 134 -5.56 -3.49 -0.07
CA ARG A 134 -6.55 -4.54 -0.39
C ARG A 134 -7.69 -4.06 -1.29
N THR A 135 -8.08 -2.80 -1.17
CA THR A 135 -9.14 -2.18 -2.00
C THR A 135 -8.58 -1.54 -3.27
N LEU A 136 -7.27 -1.30 -3.32
CA LEU A 136 -6.61 -0.62 -4.42
C LEU A 136 -6.71 -1.39 -5.75
N GLU A 137 -6.80 -2.71 -5.71
CA GLU A 137 -7.03 -3.52 -6.90
C GLU A 137 -8.34 -3.15 -7.62
N HIS A 138 -9.42 -2.92 -6.87
CA HIS A 138 -10.71 -2.49 -7.44
C HIS A 138 -10.61 -1.08 -8.03
N TYR A 139 -9.87 -0.19 -7.37
CA TYR A 139 -9.63 1.16 -7.87
C TYR A 139 -8.83 1.15 -9.19
N ARG A 140 -7.76 0.35 -9.28
CA ARG A 140 -6.99 0.14 -10.52
C ARG A 140 -7.87 -0.38 -11.66
N ARG A 141 -8.70 -1.39 -11.39
CA ARG A 141 -9.63 -1.92 -12.40
C ARG A 141 -10.64 -0.87 -12.86
N GLY A 142 -11.18 -0.07 -11.95
CA GLY A 142 -12.10 1.02 -12.29
C GLY A 142 -11.44 2.09 -13.16
N HIS A 143 -10.22 2.50 -12.80
CA HIS A 143 -9.44 3.45 -13.58
C HIS A 143 -9.08 2.93 -14.97
N ASP A 144 -8.67 1.67 -15.10
CA ASP A 144 -8.36 1.03 -16.38
C ASP A 144 -9.58 0.98 -17.31
N ILE A 145 -10.79 0.75 -16.77
CA ILE A 145 -12.03 0.77 -17.53
C ILE A 145 -12.33 2.18 -18.05
N GLY A 146 -12.13 3.21 -17.21
CA GLY A 146 -12.32 4.61 -17.59
C GLY A 146 -11.29 5.11 -18.61
N GLY A 147 -10.03 4.66 -18.53
CA GLY A 147 -8.94 5.12 -19.38
C GLY A 147 -8.83 4.45 -20.76
N ARG A 148 -9.48 3.30 -20.98
CA ARG A 148 -9.48 2.58 -22.28
C ARG A 148 -10.52 3.08 -23.28
N ALA A 149 -11.18 4.19 -22.98
CA ALA A 149 -12.47 4.56 -23.52
C ALA A 149 -12.41 5.95 -24.15
#